data_AF-A0A2N2GNW0-F1
#
_entry.id   AF-A0A2N2GNW0-F1
#
_cell.length_a   1.000
_cell.length_b   1.000
_cell.length_c   1.000
_cell.angle_alpha   90.00
_cell.angle_beta   90.00
_cell.angle_gamma   90.00
#
_symmetry.space_group_name_H-M   'P 1'
#
loop_
_entity.id
_entity.type
_entity.pdbx_description
1 polymer ?
#
loop_
_entity_poly.entity_id
_entity_poly.type
_entity_poly.pdbx_seq_one_letter_code
_entity_poly.pdbx_strand_id
1 'polypeptide(L)'
;MAAFLADIYYQRGQIQKAKEWAQTATRLDADAALGWWVIGLIAYETRQKAEYINAFRNYLRISPNDQKAKNIRQLRIRELSEP
;
A
#
# COMPACT_ATOMS: atom_id res chain seq x y z
N MET A 1 9.32 -3.79 -11.61
CA MET A 1 10.61 -3.37 -10.99
C MET A 1 10.42 -2.29 -9.91
N ALA A 2 9.73 -1.18 -10.20
CA ALA A 2 9.57 -0.07 -9.23
C ALA A 2 8.89 -0.49 -7.93
N ALA A 3 7.85 -1.32 -7.97
CA ALA A 3 7.18 -1.77 -6.75
C ALA A 3 8.05 -2.71 -5.89
N PHE A 4 8.91 -3.52 -6.53
CA PHE A 4 9.84 -4.38 -5.82
C PHE A 4 10.92 -3.56 -5.10
N LEU A 5 11.42 -2.49 -5.75
CA LEU A 5 12.31 -1.53 -5.09
C LEU A 5 11.60 -0.85 -3.91
N ALA A 6 10.34 -0.46 -4.09
CA ALA A 6 9.56 0.13 -3.01
C ALA A 6 9.47 -0.78 -1.78
N ASP A 7 9.17 -2.06 -1.99
CA ASP A 7 9.12 -3.07 -0.91
C ASP A 7 10.50 -3.26 -0.26
N ILE A 8 11.58 -3.40 -1.04
CA ILE A 8 12.94 -3.50 -0.49
C ILE A 8 13.30 -2.29 0.38
N TYR A 9 13.03 -1.07 -0.08
CA TYR A 9 13.34 0.13 0.69
C TYR A 9 12.47 0.22 1.94
N TYR A 10 11.21 -0.20 1.87
CA TYR A 10 10.31 -0.26 3.02
C TYR A 10 10.82 -1.24 4.08
N GLN A 11 11.19 -2.48 3.68
CA GLN A 11 11.77 -3.48 4.59
C GLN A 11 13.09 -3.01 5.23
N ARG A 12 13.81 -2.09 4.58
CA ARG A 12 15.05 -1.47 5.11
C ARG A 12 14.78 -0.21 5.96
N GLY A 13 13.52 0.13 6.23
CA GLY A 13 13.14 1.33 6.98
C GLY A 13 13.39 2.65 6.23
N GLN A 14 13.74 2.60 4.94
CA GLN A 14 13.98 3.79 4.12
C GLN A 14 12.65 4.32 3.55
N ILE A 15 11.77 4.78 4.45
CA ILE A 15 10.37 5.13 4.16
C ILE A 15 10.23 6.12 3.00
N GLN A 16 11.09 7.15 2.95
CA GLN A 16 11.04 8.16 1.90
C GLN A 16 11.28 7.57 0.50
N LYS A 17 12.34 6.77 0.34
CA LYS A 17 12.63 6.08 -0.93
C LYS A 17 11.55 5.06 -1.28
N ALA A 18 11.04 4.34 -0.28
CA ALA A 18 9.94 3.41 -0.48
C ALA A 18 8.71 4.12 -1.06
N LYS A 19 8.36 5.30 -0.52
CA LYS A 19 7.24 6.10 -1.00
C LYS A 19 7.45 6.58 -2.45
N GLU A 20 8.63 7.07 -2.80
CA GLU A 20 8.97 7.52 -4.15
C GLU A 20 8.85 6.40 -5.19
N TRP A 21 9.42 5.22 -4.88
CA TRP A 21 9.34 4.06 -5.76
C TRP A 21 7.92 3.49 -5.84
N ALA A 22 7.17 3.52 -4.73
CA ALA A 22 5.79 3.08 -4.72
C ALA A 22 4.91 3.99 -5.58
N GLN A 23 5.05 5.31 -5.48
CA GLN A 23 4.36 6.29 -6.33
C GLN A 23 4.75 6.15 -7.81
N THR A 24 6.01 5.80 -8.09
CA THR A 24 6.44 5.50 -9.46
C THR A 24 5.77 4.23 -9.96
N ALA A 25 5.67 3.19 -9.13
CA ALA A 25 4.99 1.95 -9.48
C ALA A 25 3.50 2.15 -9.77
N THR A 26 2.81 3.02 -9.02
CA THR A 26 1.38 3.30 -9.27
C THR A 26 1.11 4.05 -10.56
N ARG A 27 2.15 4.65 -11.18
CA ARG A 27 2.06 5.31 -12.51
C ARG A 27 2.38 4.39 -13.69
N LEU A 28 3.08 3.28 -13.44
CA LEU A 28 3.61 2.41 -14.50
C LEU A 28 2.71 1.19 -14.81
N ASP A 29 1.51 1.14 -14.23
CA ASP A 29 0.43 0.14 -14.35
C ASP A 29 0.80 -1.34 -14.07
N ALA A 30 1.87 -1.88 -14.65
CA ALA A 30 2.27 -3.29 -14.56
C ALA A 30 2.48 -3.79 -13.12
N ASP A 31 2.85 -2.90 -12.19
CA ASP A 31 3.11 -3.22 -10.78
C ASP A 31 2.26 -2.39 -9.81
N ALA A 32 1.17 -1.76 -10.28
CA ALA A 32 0.46 -0.75 -9.52
C ALA A 32 -0.11 -1.28 -8.19
N ALA A 33 -0.58 -2.54 -8.16
CA ALA A 33 -1.08 -3.16 -6.94
C ALA A 33 -0.01 -3.18 -5.84
N LEU A 34 1.19 -3.71 -6.09
CA LEU A 34 2.24 -3.76 -5.06
C LEU A 34 2.70 -2.35 -4.63
N GLY A 35 2.71 -1.37 -5.55
CA GLY A 35 2.94 0.03 -5.19
C GLY A 35 1.91 0.57 -4.19
N TRP A 36 0.62 0.34 -4.45
CA TRP A 36 -0.45 0.72 -3.53
C TRP A 36 -0.38 0.00 -2.19
N TRP A 37 0.09 -1.26 -2.17
CA TRP A 37 0.32 -2.00 -0.92
C TRP A 37 1.36 -1.29 -0.05
N VAL A 38 2.52 -0.95 -0.61
CA VAL A 38 3.60 -0.28 0.13
C VAL A 38 3.17 1.10 0.63
N ILE A 39 2.44 1.89 -0.19
CA ILE A 39 1.87 3.18 0.26
C ILE A 39 0.93 2.96 1.44
N GLY A 40 0.08 1.94 1.39
CA GLY A 40 -0.84 1.61 2.48
C GLY A 40 -0.12 1.23 3.78
N LEU A 41 0.95 0.45 3.69
CA LEU A 41 1.78 0.10 4.86
C LEU A 41 2.46 1.33 5.47
N ILE A 42 3.08 2.18 4.64
CA ILE A 42 3.70 3.43 5.11
C ILE A 42 2.66 4.34 5.77
N ALA A 43 1.47 4.47 5.17
CA ALA A 43 0.39 5.28 5.72
C ALA A 43 -0.15 4.71 7.05
N TYR A 44 -0.18 3.39 7.21
CA TYR A 44 -0.53 2.73 8.47
C TYR A 44 0.47 3.08 9.58
N GLU A 45 1.77 2.91 9.32
CA GLU A 45 2.84 3.21 10.28
C GLU A 45 2.88 4.68 10.68
N THR A 46 2.59 5.57 9.73
CA THR A 46 2.57 7.02 9.95
C THR A 46 1.21 7.53 10.42
N ARG A 47 0.25 6.64 10.71
CA ARG A 47 -1.12 6.97 11.15
C ARG A 47 -1.88 7.94 10.22
N GLN A 48 -1.56 7.92 8.92
CA GLN A 48 -2.21 8.72 7.90
C GLN A 48 -3.46 8.01 7.37
N LYS A 49 -4.57 8.08 8.13
CA LYS A 49 -5.83 7.36 7.85
C LYS A 49 -6.36 7.60 6.42
N ALA A 50 -6.29 8.83 5.92
CA ALA A 50 -6.77 9.15 4.57
C ALA A 50 -5.94 8.46 3.46
N GLU A 51 -4.60 8.53 3.56
CA GLU A 51 -3.70 7.92 2.59
C GLU A 51 -3.79 6.38 2.65
N TYR A 52 -3.92 5.82 3.86
CA TYR A 52 -4.15 4.40 4.11
C TYR A 52 -5.40 3.90 3.36
N ILE A 53 -6.55 4.55 3.57
CA ILE A 53 -7.82 4.15 2.94
C ILE A 53 -7.72 4.23 1.42
N ASN A 54 -7.14 5.31 0.90
CA ASN A 54 -7.01 5.51 -0.54
C ASN A 54 -6.10 4.45 -1.19
N ALA A 55 -4.97 4.15 -0.57
CA ALA A 55 -4.00 3.19 -1.07
C ALA A 55 -4.60 1.78 -1.12
N PHE A 56 -5.19 1.33 -0.02
CA PHE A 56 -5.79 0.01 0.04
C PHE A 56 -7.06 -0.14 -0.79
N ARG A 57 -7.82 0.95 -1.02
CA ARG A 57 -8.92 0.96 -2.00
C ARG A 57 -8.40 0.70 -3.42
N ASN A 58 -7.32 1.37 -3.82
CA ASN A 58 -6.72 1.16 -5.14
C ASN A 58 -6.12 -0.23 -5.28
N TYR A 59 -5.46 -0.74 -4.24
CA TYR A 59 -4.97 -2.13 -4.20
C TYR A 59 -6.09 -3.13 -4.49
N LEU A 60 -7.20 -3.04 -3.75
CA LEU A 60 -8.34 -3.95 -3.90
C LEU A 60 -9.04 -3.81 -5.25
N ARG A 61 -9.00 -2.62 -5.87
CA ARG A 61 -9.54 -2.41 -7.23
C ARG A 61 -8.73 -3.15 -8.29
N ILE A 62 -7.41 -3.17 -8.15
CA ILE A 62 -6.49 -3.78 -9.13
C ILE A 62 -6.39 -5.29 -8.92
N SER A 63 -6.22 -5.73 -7.67
CA SER A 63 -6.03 -7.13 -7.32
C SER A 63 -7.04 -7.60 -6.27
N PRO A 64 -8.35 -7.67 -6.62
CA PRO A 64 -9.41 -7.99 -5.67
C PRO A 64 -9.30 -9.40 -5.07
N ASN A 65 -8.65 -10.32 -5.78
CA ASN A 65 -8.50 -11.74 -5.44
C ASN A 65 -7.10 -12.09 -4.91
N ASP A 66 -6.22 -11.10 -4.72
CA ASP A 66 -4.89 -11.36 -4.12
C ASP A 66 -5.03 -11.89 -2.68
N GLN A 67 -4.11 -12.73 -2.24
CA GLN A 67 -4.11 -13.24 -0.88
C GLN A 67 -4.05 -12.10 0.16
N LYS A 68 -3.32 -11.03 -0.12
CA LYS A 68 -3.26 -9.82 0.72
C LYS A 68 -4.57 -9.05 0.72
N ALA A 69 -5.42 -9.17 -0.31
CA ALA A 69 -6.72 -8.52 -0.36
C ALA A 69 -7.63 -8.95 0.80
N LYS A 70 -7.54 -10.22 1.22
CA LYS A 70 -8.27 -10.72 2.40
C LYS A 70 -7.85 -9.99 3.67
N ASN A 71 -6.53 -9.81 3.86
CA ASN A 71 -5.97 -9.11 5.02
C ASN A 71 -6.40 -7.64 5.04
N ILE A 72 -6.35 -6.96 3.89
CA ILE A 72 -6.79 -5.56 3.77
C ILE A 72 -8.26 -5.40 4.16
N ARG A 73 -9.12 -6.32 3.69
CA ARG A 73 -10.56 -6.28 4.03
C ARG A 73 -10.78 -6.41 5.54
N GLN A 74 -10.02 -7.28 6.21
CA GLN A 74 -10.07 -7.41 7.66
C GLN A 74 -9.54 -6.16 8.38
N LEU A 75 -8.43 -5.60 7.94
CA LEU A 75 -7.85 -4.38 8.53
C LEU A 75 -8.77 -3.16 8.35
N ARG A 76 -9.41 -3.00 7.18
CA ARG A 76 -10.38 -1.93 6.93
C ARG A 76 -11.57 -1.96 7.89
N ILE A 77 -12.02 -3.15 8.30
CA ILE A 77 -13.09 -3.30 9.30
C ILE A 77 -12.61 -2.78 10.66
N ARG A 78 -11.37 -3.10 11.07
CA ARG A 78 -10.79 -2.65 12.34
C ARG A 78 -10.61 -1.12 12.40
N GLU A 79 -10.07 -0.50 11.36
CA GLU A 79 -9.84 0.96 11.29
C GLU A 79 -11.13 1.80 11.23
N LEU A 80 -12.25 1.21 10.82
CA LEU A 80 -13.59 1.81 10.93
C LEU A 80 -14.23 1.59 12.30
N SER A 81 -13.69 0.66 13.09
CA SER A 81 -14.17 0.35 14.44
C SER A 81 -13.50 1.18 15.53
N GLU A 82 -12.34 1.78 15.23
CA GLU A 82 -11.67 2.72 16.12
C GLU A 82 -11.99 4.17 15.70
N PRO A 83 -12.73 4.93 16.56
CA PRO A 83 -13.13 6.32 16.30
C PRO A 83 -11.95 7.30 16.27
#